data_AF-A0A953ZYZ4-F1
#
_entry.id   AF-A0A953ZYZ4-F1
#
_cell.length_a   1.000
_cell.length_b   1.000
_cell.length_c   1.000
_cell.angle_alpha   90.00
_cell.angle_beta   90.00
_cell.angle_gamma   90.00
#
_symmetry.space_group_name_H-M   'P 1'
#
loop_
_entity.id
_entity.type
_entity.pdbx_description
1 polymer ?
#
loop_
_entity_poly.entity_id
_entity_poly.type
_entity_poly.pdbx_seq_one_letter_code
_entity_poly.pdbx_strand_id
1 'polypeptide(L)'
;PTRVEVLEQNQARQVLLYRCRIGRTGLLFELILTCYRGQAHFQADVALFFSDPTSAAMQVAVQEVAIESSGLVLALRNARAFGVTQQITPAGSRTTLLRDAVLGDGQGIRRSGVLRPPLGGKGPALAARTHDAAALVPVLAATSWRGTGAYGPFGYVPVPPPWLEGSAGRQALALRHRQFVAWSARPGDPFVRCDHMLAKDPSQTGDQGDFGILRLEPVVSTGLPSFLLEVEPSVLQEACRPVHFFEADGTPVRTQKHPDWVVWDGRAHWNKEASPDRLGKPHPQPKFHANGWFGKDRQHWSSNYLCGYYLLTGAAWARREIDNEVQLFLGMQTVRPGLGTTGRGAPRAAGRMLLLGCWLYQCTGDQALLDRMRQRMLVSHLPGWFGRELPEGKVRPLNVHPPDNRVLNGATKFWSPWMEAIAAVGYFALYRTTGDETAKHMADVISATVLQHGWLIDRTGAHVGYAIRWNEDASPITEQQMHAREPTVCHWASGGIGLWALGGVSVALHFAKLRQDTASVAKAERILQMLRAGRMRRTADGWWDPLAAWDAVRDADEEKAK
;
A
#
# COMPACT_ATOMS: atom_id res chain seq x y z
N PRO A 1 5.42 25.29 17.73
CA PRO A 1 5.17 23.89 18.13
C PRO A 1 6.05 23.51 19.33
N THR A 2 5.64 22.56 20.16
CA THR A 2 6.44 22.07 21.31
C THR A 2 7.07 20.73 20.98
N ARG A 3 8.23 20.43 21.57
CA ARG A 3 8.87 19.11 21.43
C ARG A 3 8.03 18.09 22.19
N VAL A 4 7.57 17.04 21.51
CA VAL A 4 6.72 16.00 22.10
C VAL A 4 7.50 14.71 22.32
N GLU A 5 8.40 14.35 21.40
CA GLU A 5 9.05 13.04 21.45
C GLU A 5 10.45 13.07 20.78
N VAL A 6 11.36 12.22 21.26
CA VAL A 6 12.60 11.86 20.55
C VAL A 6 12.32 10.52 19.87
N LEU A 7 12.12 10.54 18.55
CA LEU A 7 11.72 9.35 17.79
C LEU A 7 12.89 8.37 17.58
N GLU A 8 14.11 8.90 17.50
CA GLU A 8 15.33 8.11 17.28
C GLU A 8 16.54 8.87 17.82
N GLN A 9 17.47 8.17 18.45
CA GLN A 9 18.76 8.73 18.84
C GLN A 9 19.83 7.65 18.75
N ASN A 10 20.76 7.80 17.81
CA ASN A 10 21.88 6.89 17.62
C ASN A 10 23.14 7.64 17.18
N GLN A 11 24.18 6.89 16.79
CA GLN A 11 25.47 7.47 16.40
C GLN A 11 25.41 8.31 15.12
N ALA A 12 24.44 8.05 14.23
CA ALA A 12 24.30 8.70 12.93
C ALA A 12 23.40 9.94 13.00
N ARG A 13 22.30 9.89 13.76
CA ARG A 13 21.32 10.97 13.81
C ARG A 13 20.50 11.00 15.10
N GLN A 14 19.87 12.15 15.33
CA GLN A 14 18.77 12.33 16.28
C GLN A 14 17.52 12.78 15.52
N VAL A 15 16.38 12.18 15.81
CA VAL A 15 15.09 12.52 15.21
C VAL A 15 14.15 13.04 16.28
N LEU A 16 13.63 14.26 16.08
CA LEU A 16 12.81 14.97 17.04
C LEU A 16 11.43 15.23 16.45
N LEU A 17 10.37 14.94 17.22
CA LEU A 17 9.00 15.28 16.88
C LEU A 17 8.54 16.51 17.66
N TYR A 18 8.01 17.47 16.92
CA TYR A 18 7.32 18.63 17.44
C TYR A 18 5.87 18.62 16.97
N ARG A 19 4.94 19.02 17.84
CA ARG A 19 3.52 19.08 17.51
C ARG A 19 2.84 20.23 18.24
N CYS A 20 1.78 20.78 17.67
CA CYS A 20 0.86 21.67 18.37
C CYS A 20 -0.49 21.78 17.64
N ARG A 21 -1.56 22.07 18.38
CA ARG A 21 -2.80 22.58 17.78
C ARG A 21 -2.66 24.06 17.45
N ILE A 22 -3.29 24.49 16.36
CA ILE A 22 -3.27 25.90 15.93
C ILE A 22 -4.53 26.59 16.48
N GLY A 23 -4.39 27.27 17.61
CA GLY A 23 -5.50 27.96 18.28
C GLY A 23 -6.67 27.01 18.55
N ARG A 24 -7.89 27.45 18.21
CA ARG A 24 -9.14 26.67 18.33
C ARG A 24 -9.67 26.16 16.98
N THR A 25 -8.80 26.11 15.95
CA THR A 25 -9.22 25.79 14.57
C THR A 25 -9.49 24.30 14.34
N GLY A 26 -9.11 23.44 15.28
CA GLY A 26 -9.05 21.98 15.10
C GLY A 26 -7.87 21.50 14.24
N LEU A 27 -7.07 22.42 13.69
CA LEU A 27 -5.85 22.08 12.96
C LEU A 27 -4.74 21.64 13.91
N LEU A 28 -4.00 20.62 13.49
CA LEU A 28 -2.84 20.07 14.15
C LEU A 28 -1.63 20.17 13.22
N PHE A 29 -0.56 20.78 13.71
CA PHE A 29 0.71 20.88 13.01
C PHE A 29 1.72 19.89 13.59
N GLU A 30 2.43 19.18 12.71
CA GLU A 30 3.58 18.34 13.04
C GLU A 30 4.84 18.84 12.32
N LEU A 31 5.97 18.79 13.02
CA LEU A 31 7.29 18.98 12.47
C LEU A 31 8.21 17.86 12.98
N ILE A 32 8.78 17.09 12.06
CA ILE A 32 9.82 16.11 12.36
C ILE A 32 11.14 16.68 11.87
N LEU A 33 12.12 16.76 12.77
CA LEU A 33 13.47 17.19 12.47
C LEU A 33 14.43 16.01 12.60
N THR A 34 15.17 15.71 11.53
CA THR A 34 16.27 14.76 11.56
C THR A 34 17.59 15.51 11.54
N CYS A 35 18.29 15.42 12.66
CA CYS A 35 19.59 16.03 12.93
C CYS A 35 20.68 14.99 12.64
N TYR A 36 21.27 15.03 11.44
CA TYR A 36 22.39 14.16 11.11
C TYR A 36 23.68 14.67 11.76
N ARG A 37 24.48 13.76 12.32
CA ARG A 37 25.73 14.13 12.99
C ARG A 37 26.69 14.77 11.99
N GLY A 38 27.24 15.94 12.36
CA GLY A 38 28.20 16.67 11.53
C GLY A 38 27.60 17.41 10.32
N GLN A 39 26.28 17.42 10.17
CA GLN A 39 25.61 18.19 9.11
C GLN A 39 25.15 19.55 9.65
N ALA A 40 25.36 20.59 8.86
CA ALA A 40 24.89 21.95 9.18
C ALA A 40 23.42 22.21 8.79
N HIS A 41 22.72 21.17 8.32
CA HIS A 41 21.31 21.22 7.94
C HIS A 41 20.53 20.10 8.61
N PHE A 42 19.22 20.28 8.70
CA PHE A 42 18.29 19.30 9.22
C PHE A 42 17.37 18.86 8.09
N GLN A 43 17.09 17.56 7.98
CA GLN A 43 15.92 17.15 7.21
C GLN A 43 14.67 17.54 8.01
N ALA A 44 13.70 18.14 7.33
CA ALA A 44 12.49 18.69 7.94
C ALA A 44 11.26 18.16 7.21
N ASP A 45 10.43 17.42 7.93
CA ASP A 45 9.15 16.93 7.43
C ASP A 45 8.03 17.64 8.18
N VAL A 46 7.14 18.29 7.44
CA VAL A 46 6.04 19.09 8.00
C VAL A 46 4.71 18.47 7.61
N ALA A 47 3.76 18.47 8.54
CA ALA A 47 2.40 18.06 8.25
C ALA A 47 1.38 18.99 8.92
N LEU A 48 0.23 19.12 8.27
CA LEU A 48 -0.93 19.83 8.78
C LEU A 48 -2.16 18.94 8.60
N PHE A 49 -2.85 18.63 9.68
CA PHE A 49 -4.05 17.80 9.68
C PHE A 49 -5.23 18.56 10.28
N PHE A 50 -6.44 18.25 9.85
CA PHE A 50 -7.67 18.63 10.54
C PHE A 50 -8.26 17.40 11.24
N SER A 51 -8.21 17.39 12.57
CA SER A 51 -8.84 16.34 13.38
C SER A 51 -8.96 16.82 14.82
N ASP A 52 -10.18 16.97 15.30
CA ASP A 52 -10.46 17.46 16.65
C ASP A 52 -11.67 16.72 17.23
N PRO A 53 -11.47 15.87 18.26
CA PRO A 53 -12.56 15.10 18.85
C PRO A 53 -13.45 15.94 19.77
N THR A 54 -13.06 17.18 20.08
CA THR A 54 -13.90 18.12 20.85
C THR A 54 -14.91 18.85 19.97
N SER A 55 -14.83 18.66 18.65
CA SER A 55 -15.66 19.34 17.66
C SER A 55 -16.37 18.34 16.74
N ALA A 56 -17.68 18.56 16.55
CA ALA A 56 -18.48 17.84 15.57
C ALA A 56 -18.21 18.28 14.12
N ALA A 57 -17.33 19.28 13.90
CA ALA A 57 -16.98 19.75 12.57
C ALA A 57 -16.34 18.63 11.74
N MET A 58 -16.84 18.50 10.51
CA MET A 58 -16.36 17.53 9.52
C MET A 58 -15.42 18.14 8.47
N GLN A 59 -15.28 19.46 8.48
CA GLN A 59 -14.35 20.20 7.62
C GLN A 59 -13.95 21.53 8.27
N VAL A 60 -12.83 22.08 7.79
CA VAL A 60 -12.38 23.44 8.13
C VAL A 60 -11.92 24.16 6.86
N ALA A 61 -12.35 25.40 6.71
CA ALA A 61 -11.84 26.29 5.67
C ALA A 61 -10.51 26.90 6.14
N VAL A 62 -9.51 26.86 5.28
CA VAL A 62 -8.16 27.34 5.51
C VAL A 62 -7.90 28.46 4.53
N GLN A 63 -7.94 29.71 5.03
CA GLN A 63 -7.58 30.87 4.21
C GLN A 63 -6.09 30.85 3.85
N GLU A 64 -5.22 30.71 4.85
CA GLU A 64 -3.79 30.53 4.63
C GLU A 64 -3.15 29.81 5.82
N VAL A 65 -2.23 28.89 5.56
CA VAL A 65 -1.29 28.37 6.55
C VAL A 65 0.13 28.50 6.00
N ALA A 66 0.98 29.19 6.74
CA ALA A 66 2.38 29.40 6.41
C ALA A 66 3.29 29.08 7.59
N ILE A 67 4.51 28.64 7.28
CA ILE A 67 5.60 28.47 8.24
C ILE A 67 6.57 29.63 8.03
N GLU A 68 6.83 30.36 9.10
CA GLU A 68 7.91 31.34 9.14
C GLU A 68 9.08 30.79 9.93
N SER A 69 10.28 30.93 9.39
CA SER A 69 11.53 30.57 10.05
C SER A 69 12.46 31.78 10.09
N SER A 70 13.16 31.93 11.20
CA SER A 70 14.22 32.93 11.39
C SER A 70 15.54 32.23 11.66
N GLY A 71 16.64 32.78 11.14
CA GLY A 71 17.99 32.23 11.26
C GLY A 71 18.27 30.99 10.40
N LEU A 72 17.24 30.21 10.05
CA LEU A 72 17.27 29.10 9.10
C LEU A 72 16.21 29.29 8.01
N VAL A 73 16.44 28.68 6.86
CA VAL A 73 15.56 28.63 5.69
C VAL A 73 14.94 27.24 5.61
N LEU A 74 13.61 27.19 5.53
CA LEU A 74 12.86 25.98 5.18
C LEU A 74 12.73 25.90 3.66
N ALA A 75 13.30 24.85 3.08
CA ALA A 75 13.19 24.53 1.66
C ALA A 75 12.55 23.15 1.49
N LEU A 76 11.28 23.14 1.10
CA LEU A 76 10.50 21.95 0.79
C LEU A 76 10.77 21.48 -0.64
N ARG A 77 10.89 20.15 -0.79
CA ARG A 77 10.98 19.48 -2.09
C ARG A 77 9.63 19.53 -2.81
N ASN A 78 9.68 19.54 -4.15
CA ASN A 78 8.48 19.51 -5.01
C ASN A 78 7.47 20.64 -4.70
N ALA A 79 7.92 21.74 -4.10
CA ALA A 79 7.04 22.78 -3.57
C ALA A 79 6.06 23.30 -4.63
N ARG A 80 6.57 23.62 -5.83
CA ARG A 80 5.78 24.17 -6.92
C ARG A 80 4.70 23.19 -7.43
N ALA A 81 5.04 21.91 -7.56
CA ALA A 81 4.09 20.86 -7.95
C ALA A 81 3.00 20.61 -6.91
N PHE A 82 3.24 21.01 -5.66
CA PHE A 82 2.28 20.93 -4.56
C PHE A 82 1.61 22.27 -4.21
N GLY A 83 1.72 23.27 -5.07
CA GLY A 83 1.13 24.60 -4.82
C GLY A 83 1.74 25.36 -3.64
N VAL A 84 2.88 24.90 -3.12
CA VAL A 84 3.60 25.54 -2.01
C VAL A 84 4.38 26.74 -2.55
N THR A 85 4.20 27.89 -1.90
CA THR A 85 4.98 29.10 -2.19
C THR A 85 6.07 29.28 -1.14
N GLN A 86 7.31 29.50 -1.56
CA GLN A 86 8.45 29.65 -0.67
C GLN A 86 9.16 30.98 -0.95
N GLN A 87 9.23 31.85 0.05
CA GLN A 87 9.96 33.11 0.02
C GLN A 87 11.17 32.99 0.94
N ILE A 88 12.36 33.00 0.35
CA ILE A 88 13.63 32.84 1.07
C ILE A 88 14.30 34.20 1.20
N THR A 89 14.74 34.56 2.40
CA THR A 89 15.49 35.78 2.69
C THR A 89 16.84 35.45 3.34
N PRO A 90 17.79 36.40 3.42
CA PRO A 90 19.01 36.22 4.20
C PRO A 90 18.78 35.97 5.69
N ALA A 91 17.60 36.30 6.22
CA ALA A 91 17.24 36.15 7.63
C ALA A 91 16.37 34.91 7.92
N GLY A 92 15.92 34.18 6.89
CA GLY A 92 15.08 33.00 7.06
C GLY A 92 14.13 32.76 5.89
N SER A 93 12.91 32.29 6.15
CA SER A 93 11.93 32.04 5.08
C SER A 93 10.48 32.14 5.54
N ARG A 94 9.59 32.43 4.59
CA ARG A 94 8.14 32.22 4.71
C ARG A 94 7.70 31.19 3.67
N THR A 95 7.13 30.09 4.14
CA THR A 95 6.67 28.98 3.29
C THR A 95 5.18 28.75 3.49
N THR A 96 4.38 29.15 2.51
CA THR A 96 2.92 28.96 2.51
C THR A 96 2.58 27.56 2.01
N LEU A 97 1.98 26.75 2.88
CA LEU A 97 1.65 25.34 2.63
C LEU A 97 0.30 25.17 1.94
N LEU A 98 -0.69 25.96 2.36
CA LEU A 98 -2.07 25.94 1.85
C LEU A 98 -2.61 27.37 1.79
N ARG A 99 -3.47 27.62 0.81
CA ARG A 99 -4.27 28.84 0.67
C ARG A 99 -5.63 28.48 0.07
N ASP A 100 -6.68 29.14 0.55
CA ASP A 100 -8.05 29.01 0.07
C ASP A 100 -8.51 27.55 -0.11
N ALA A 101 -8.17 26.71 0.87
CA ALA A 101 -8.39 25.27 0.85
C ALA A 101 -9.42 24.83 1.89
N VAL A 102 -9.99 23.64 1.71
CA VAL A 102 -10.83 23.00 2.72
C VAL A 102 -10.18 21.67 3.11
N LEU A 103 -10.01 21.42 4.40
CA LEU A 103 -9.59 20.12 4.91
C LEU A 103 -10.77 19.39 5.53
N GLY A 104 -10.98 18.13 5.14
CA GLY A 104 -11.95 17.26 5.80
C GLY A 104 -11.40 16.65 7.09
N ASP A 105 -12.29 16.19 7.97
CA ASP A 105 -11.88 15.50 9.20
C ASP A 105 -11.01 14.27 8.88
N GLY A 106 -9.89 14.16 9.56
CA GLY A 106 -8.84 13.16 9.32
C GLY A 106 -7.96 13.42 8.11
N GLN A 107 -8.20 14.49 7.33
CA GLN A 107 -7.39 14.84 6.16
C GLN A 107 -6.33 15.87 6.52
N GLY A 108 -5.20 15.81 5.83
CA GLY A 108 -4.15 16.80 5.92
C GLY A 108 -3.29 16.89 4.67
N ILE A 109 -2.12 17.47 4.84
CA ILE A 109 -1.02 17.45 3.88
C ILE A 109 0.28 17.16 4.62
N ARG A 110 1.21 16.49 3.96
CA ARG A 110 2.59 16.31 4.43
C ARG A 110 3.58 16.74 3.35
N ARG A 111 4.68 17.36 3.74
CA ARG A 111 5.77 17.80 2.86
C ARG A 111 7.11 17.46 3.49
N SER A 112 8.09 17.14 2.64
CA SER A 112 9.46 16.87 3.05
C SER A 112 10.42 17.90 2.46
N GLY A 113 11.48 18.20 3.17
CA GLY A 113 12.47 19.19 2.78
C GLY A 113 13.62 19.26 3.77
N VAL A 114 14.23 20.44 3.84
CA VAL A 114 15.34 20.73 4.75
C VAL A 114 15.18 22.07 5.43
N LEU A 115 15.66 22.15 6.68
CA LEU A 115 16.01 23.40 7.33
C LEU A 115 17.52 23.60 7.21
N ARG A 116 17.93 24.69 6.58
CA ARG A 116 19.35 24.99 6.35
C ARG A 116 19.70 26.45 6.65
N PRO A 117 20.98 26.78 6.90
CA PRO A 117 21.41 28.17 7.00
C PRO A 117 21.01 28.98 5.75
N PRO A 118 20.74 30.29 5.89
CA PRO A 118 20.53 31.18 4.77
C PRO A 118 21.77 31.19 3.88
N LEU A 119 21.57 31.03 2.58
CA LEU A 119 22.67 31.13 1.63
C LEU A 119 22.93 32.61 1.35
N GLY A 120 23.72 33.24 2.22
CA GLY A 120 24.36 34.50 1.89
C GLY A 120 25.43 34.22 0.84
N GLY A 121 25.47 34.96 -0.26
CA GLY A 121 26.48 34.86 -1.32
C GLY A 121 27.93 35.17 -0.90
N LYS A 122 28.27 35.00 0.39
CA LYS A 122 29.58 35.22 1.00
C LYS A 122 30.34 33.92 1.33
N GLY A 123 29.70 32.74 1.21
CA GLY A 123 30.40 31.44 1.28
C GLY A 123 30.98 31.05 -0.09
N PRO A 124 31.97 30.14 -0.17
CA PRO A 124 32.42 29.60 -1.45
C PRO A 124 31.20 29.07 -2.20
N ALA A 125 31.03 29.44 -3.47
CA ALA A 125 29.87 29.04 -4.28
C ALA A 125 29.61 27.52 -4.25
N LEU A 126 30.66 26.72 -4.01
CA LEU A 126 30.58 25.28 -3.79
C LEU A 126 29.78 24.91 -2.52
N ALA A 127 29.99 25.55 -1.38
CA ALA A 127 29.28 25.24 -0.13
C ALA A 127 27.77 25.54 -0.24
N ALA A 128 27.41 26.65 -0.90
CA ALA A 128 26.02 26.97 -1.20
C ALA A 128 25.38 25.91 -2.11
N ARG A 129 26.10 25.49 -3.17
CA ARG A 129 25.67 24.40 -4.05
C ARG A 129 25.61 23.06 -3.34
N THR A 130 26.46 22.79 -2.35
CA THR A 130 26.40 21.56 -1.53
C THR A 130 25.15 21.54 -0.66
N HIS A 131 24.71 22.68 -0.11
CA HIS A 131 23.46 22.77 0.63
C HIS A 131 22.22 22.64 -0.26
N ASP A 132 22.24 23.24 -1.45
CA ASP A 132 21.18 23.05 -2.44
C ASP A 132 21.17 21.62 -2.98
N ALA A 133 22.34 21.01 -3.16
CA ALA A 133 22.47 19.59 -3.49
C ALA A 133 21.93 18.73 -2.35
N ALA A 134 22.26 19.00 -1.08
CA ALA A 134 21.76 18.26 0.08
C ALA A 134 20.23 18.31 0.20
N ALA A 135 19.59 19.42 -0.19
CA ALA A 135 18.13 19.51 -0.27
C ALA A 135 17.53 18.55 -1.34
N LEU A 136 18.34 18.15 -2.32
CA LEU A 136 18.01 17.27 -3.44
C LEU A 136 18.69 15.88 -3.33
N VAL A 137 19.52 15.64 -2.31
CA VAL A 137 20.25 14.37 -2.13
C VAL A 137 19.22 13.26 -1.87
N PRO A 138 19.40 12.06 -2.47
CA PRO A 138 18.54 10.93 -2.22
C PRO A 138 18.45 10.66 -0.73
N VAL A 139 17.25 10.30 -0.27
CA VAL A 139 17.08 9.81 1.10
C VAL A 139 18.05 8.66 1.31
N LEU A 140 18.74 8.64 2.47
CA LEU A 140 19.64 7.54 2.83
C LEU A 140 18.91 6.23 2.58
N ALA A 141 19.45 5.39 1.71
CA ALA A 141 18.82 4.15 1.32
C ALA A 141 19.72 2.98 1.66
N ALA A 142 19.19 1.95 2.32
CA ALA A 142 19.88 0.67 2.36
C ALA A 142 19.94 0.10 0.93
N THR A 143 21.14 -0.12 0.41
CA THR A 143 21.36 -0.54 -0.99
C THR A 143 21.57 -2.05 -1.15
N SER A 144 21.66 -2.80 -0.05
CA SER A 144 21.86 -4.25 -0.04
C SER A 144 20.70 -4.97 0.65
N TRP A 145 19.75 -5.48 -0.13
CA TRP A 145 18.58 -6.23 0.37
C TRP A 145 18.52 -7.68 -0.12
N ARG A 146 19.16 -7.98 -1.26
CA ARG A 146 19.22 -9.34 -1.79
C ARG A 146 19.88 -10.28 -0.77
N GLY A 147 19.30 -11.47 -0.60
CA GLY A 147 19.77 -12.47 0.36
C GLY A 147 19.49 -12.16 1.84
N THR A 148 18.97 -10.99 2.19
CA THR A 148 18.72 -10.64 3.60
C THR A 148 17.47 -11.29 4.18
N GLY A 149 16.51 -11.69 3.34
CA GLY A 149 15.18 -12.12 3.81
C GLY A 149 14.30 -10.96 4.31
N ALA A 150 14.80 -9.72 4.32
CA ALA A 150 14.22 -8.63 5.11
C ALA A 150 13.35 -7.66 4.30
N TYR A 151 13.23 -7.82 2.97
CA TYR A 151 12.42 -6.95 2.12
C TYR A 151 11.11 -7.60 1.69
N GLY A 152 9.99 -7.00 2.13
CA GLY A 152 8.64 -7.45 1.85
C GLY A 152 8.24 -8.78 2.53
N PRO A 153 6.95 -9.14 2.53
CA PRO A 153 6.41 -10.29 3.24
C PRO A 153 6.94 -11.66 2.79
N PHE A 154 7.51 -11.73 1.59
CA PHE A 154 8.09 -12.96 1.04
C PHE A 154 9.60 -13.07 1.27
N GLY A 155 10.26 -11.96 1.65
CA GLY A 155 11.69 -11.91 1.95
C GLY A 155 12.61 -12.09 0.74
N TYR A 156 12.09 -12.02 -0.49
CA TYR A 156 12.88 -12.18 -1.71
C TYR A 156 12.90 -10.91 -2.54
N VAL A 157 14.09 -10.56 -3.03
CA VAL A 157 14.31 -9.43 -3.93
C VAL A 157 14.43 -9.97 -5.36
N PRO A 158 13.48 -9.66 -6.26
CA PRO A 158 13.50 -10.21 -7.61
C PRO A 158 14.74 -9.75 -8.39
N VAL A 159 15.23 -10.61 -9.27
CA VAL A 159 16.28 -10.26 -10.22
C VAL A 159 15.73 -9.23 -11.21
N PRO A 160 16.47 -8.14 -11.52
CA PRO A 160 16.06 -7.23 -12.58
C PRO A 160 15.82 -7.99 -13.89
N PRO A 161 14.83 -7.61 -14.69
CA PRO A 161 14.66 -8.21 -16.00
C PRO A 161 15.90 -7.94 -16.88
N PRO A 162 16.23 -8.82 -17.84
CA PRO A 162 17.48 -8.74 -18.61
C PRO A 162 17.73 -7.38 -19.30
N TRP A 163 16.67 -6.67 -19.70
CA TRP A 163 16.78 -5.36 -20.35
C TRP A 163 17.05 -4.19 -19.39
N LEU A 164 17.09 -4.42 -18.07
CA LEU A 164 17.47 -3.43 -17.05
C LEU A 164 18.78 -3.78 -16.36
N GLU A 165 19.49 -4.81 -16.81
CA GLU A 165 20.78 -5.19 -16.25
C GLU A 165 21.87 -4.15 -16.59
N GLY A 166 22.84 -4.02 -15.70
CA GLY A 166 24.04 -3.20 -15.91
C GLY A 166 23.74 -1.72 -16.23
N SER A 167 24.30 -1.23 -17.33
CA SER A 167 24.20 0.17 -17.74
C SER A 167 22.80 0.57 -18.24
N ALA A 168 22.02 -0.38 -18.76
CA ALA A 168 20.67 -0.13 -19.25
C ALA A 168 19.73 0.33 -18.12
N GLY A 169 19.75 -0.35 -16.97
CA GLY A 169 18.97 0.05 -15.80
C GLY A 169 19.34 1.45 -15.29
N ARG A 170 20.64 1.79 -15.28
CA ARG A 170 21.11 3.14 -14.91
C ARG A 170 20.58 4.20 -15.86
N GLN A 171 20.61 3.94 -17.17
CA GLN A 171 20.09 4.87 -18.17
C GLN A 171 18.57 5.06 -18.05
N ALA A 172 17.82 3.98 -17.83
CA ALA A 172 16.38 4.04 -17.61
C ALA A 172 16.02 4.88 -16.37
N LEU A 173 16.68 4.64 -15.24
CA LEU A 173 16.48 5.40 -14.01
C LEU A 173 16.89 6.87 -14.16
N ALA A 174 17.96 7.16 -14.91
CA ALA A 174 18.37 8.54 -15.19
C ALA A 174 17.33 9.27 -16.07
N LEU A 175 16.77 8.61 -17.08
CA LEU A 175 15.71 9.19 -17.92
C LEU A 175 14.46 9.51 -17.08
N ARG A 176 14.04 8.59 -16.21
CA ARG A 176 12.92 8.83 -15.29
C ARG A 176 13.17 9.99 -14.35
N HIS A 177 14.35 10.02 -13.74
CA HIS A 177 14.71 11.11 -12.85
C HIS A 177 14.63 12.48 -13.57
N ARG A 178 15.04 12.56 -14.83
CA ARG A 178 14.87 13.78 -15.64
C ARG A 178 13.40 14.15 -15.86
N GLN A 179 12.55 13.17 -16.18
CA GLN A 179 11.10 13.39 -16.35
C GLN A 179 10.46 13.87 -15.04
N PHE A 180 10.83 13.26 -13.92
CA PHE A 180 10.40 13.63 -12.58
C PHE A 180 10.81 15.07 -12.23
N VAL A 181 12.07 15.46 -12.45
CA VAL A 181 12.54 16.83 -12.20
C VAL A 181 11.78 17.84 -13.06
N ALA A 182 11.47 17.50 -14.32
CA ALA A 182 10.66 18.36 -15.19
C ALA A 182 9.21 18.49 -14.70
N TRP A 183 8.64 17.43 -14.10
CA TRP A 183 7.32 17.47 -13.48
C TRP A 183 7.31 18.32 -12.20
N SER A 184 8.29 18.13 -11.31
CA SER A 184 8.32 18.80 -9.99
C SER A 184 8.47 20.32 -10.09
N ALA A 185 8.96 20.81 -11.22
CA ALA A 185 9.07 22.22 -11.54
C ALA A 185 7.77 22.88 -12.04
N ARG A 186 6.70 22.12 -12.30
CA ARG A 186 5.41 22.66 -12.78
C ARG A 186 4.57 23.17 -11.61
N PRO A 187 3.76 24.25 -11.78
CA PRO A 187 2.72 24.59 -10.81
C PRO A 187 1.74 23.43 -10.64
N GLY A 188 1.27 23.19 -9.42
CA GLY A 188 0.29 22.15 -9.16
C GLY A 188 -0.59 22.41 -7.95
N ASP A 189 -1.31 21.36 -7.55
CA ASP A 189 -2.37 21.37 -6.54
C ASP A 189 -1.87 20.70 -5.25
N PRO A 190 -2.14 21.26 -4.04
CA PRO A 190 -1.72 20.64 -2.78
C PRO A 190 -2.26 19.22 -2.56
N PHE A 191 -3.36 18.88 -3.24
CA PHE A 191 -4.03 17.59 -3.20
C PHE A 191 -3.92 16.84 -4.54
N VAL A 192 -2.95 17.19 -5.40
CA VAL A 192 -2.67 16.47 -6.65
C VAL A 192 -2.47 14.98 -6.33
N ARG A 193 -2.77 14.09 -7.28
CA ARG A 193 -2.44 12.67 -7.18
C ARG A 193 -1.23 12.38 -8.06
N CYS A 194 -0.18 11.79 -7.48
CA CYS A 194 0.98 11.31 -8.21
C CYS A 194 0.77 9.87 -8.71
N ASP A 195 1.71 9.40 -9.53
CA ASP A 195 1.55 8.16 -10.30
C ASP A 195 1.76 6.90 -9.45
N HIS A 196 2.57 6.97 -8.41
CA HIS A 196 2.78 5.89 -7.45
C HIS A 196 1.68 5.93 -6.40
N MET A 197 1.36 4.82 -5.73
CA MET A 197 0.25 4.69 -4.75
C MET A 197 -1.15 4.39 -5.35
N LEU A 198 -2.12 4.25 -4.45
CA LEU A 198 -3.55 4.12 -4.75
C LEU A 198 -4.11 5.41 -5.34
N ALA A 199 -5.18 5.30 -6.12
CA ALA A 199 -5.92 6.46 -6.61
C ALA A 199 -6.59 7.23 -5.47
N LYS A 200 -7.05 8.46 -5.75
CA LYS A 200 -7.77 9.27 -4.75
C LYS A 200 -9.00 8.54 -4.21
N ASP A 201 -9.77 7.92 -5.12
CA ASP A 201 -10.78 6.92 -4.80
C ASP A 201 -10.19 5.51 -4.99
N PRO A 202 -9.83 4.81 -3.90
CA PRO A 202 -9.26 3.48 -4.01
C PRO A 202 -10.31 2.43 -4.42
N SER A 203 -11.62 2.73 -4.32
CA SER A 203 -12.69 1.75 -4.54
C SER A 203 -12.90 1.36 -6.02
N GLN A 204 -12.24 2.08 -6.94
CA GLN A 204 -12.31 1.81 -8.36
C GLN A 204 -11.79 0.41 -8.73
N THR A 205 -12.45 -0.22 -9.70
CA THR A 205 -12.19 -1.61 -10.11
C THR A 205 -10.98 -1.79 -11.05
N GLY A 206 -10.15 -0.77 -11.23
CA GLY A 206 -8.99 -0.75 -12.13
C GLY A 206 -7.66 -1.04 -11.44
N ASP A 207 -6.62 -1.23 -12.25
CA ASP A 207 -5.24 -1.35 -11.75
C ASP A 207 -4.77 -0.05 -11.12
N GLN A 208 -4.03 -0.17 -10.02
CA GLN A 208 -3.53 0.96 -9.25
C GLN A 208 -2.04 0.76 -9.02
N GLY A 209 -1.30 1.88 -8.98
CA GLY A 209 0.16 1.84 -8.87
C GLY A 209 0.64 0.98 -7.71
N ASP A 210 -0.10 0.98 -6.59
CA ASP A 210 0.28 0.25 -5.37
C ASP A 210 -0.09 -1.25 -5.33
N PHE A 211 -0.89 -1.76 -6.27
CA PHE A 211 -1.33 -3.17 -6.25
C PHE A 211 -0.22 -4.15 -6.62
N GLY A 212 -0.31 -5.40 -6.16
CA GLY A 212 0.74 -6.40 -6.30
C GLY A 212 1.31 -6.77 -4.94
N ILE A 213 2.48 -7.42 -4.93
CA ILE A 213 3.06 -7.97 -3.70
C ILE A 213 4.33 -7.28 -3.23
N LEU A 214 5.01 -6.62 -4.16
CA LEU A 214 6.25 -5.91 -3.93
C LEU A 214 6.18 -4.58 -4.66
N ARG A 215 6.87 -3.57 -4.11
CA ARG A 215 7.08 -2.27 -4.70
C ARG A 215 8.51 -1.80 -4.48
N LEU A 216 8.96 -0.84 -5.29
CA LEU A 216 10.35 -0.34 -5.30
C LEU A 216 11.38 -1.42 -5.66
N GLU A 217 10.96 -2.43 -6.41
CA GLU A 217 11.80 -3.47 -6.99
C GLU A 217 13.00 -2.89 -7.75
N PRO A 218 12.86 -1.82 -8.57
CA PRO A 218 14.03 -1.20 -9.18
C PRO A 218 15.09 -0.74 -8.17
N VAL A 219 14.69 -0.26 -6.99
CA VAL A 219 15.63 0.22 -5.97
C VAL A 219 16.30 -0.97 -5.28
N VAL A 220 15.52 -1.93 -4.77
CA VAL A 220 16.09 -3.07 -4.03
C VAL A 220 16.92 -4.00 -4.90
N SER A 221 16.59 -4.12 -6.18
CA SER A 221 17.28 -5.01 -7.10
C SER A 221 18.54 -4.40 -7.71
N THR A 222 18.64 -3.06 -7.80
CA THR A 222 19.81 -2.37 -8.39
C THR A 222 20.68 -1.62 -7.38
N GLY A 223 20.15 -1.36 -6.18
CA GLY A 223 20.80 -0.50 -5.18
C GLY A 223 20.79 0.98 -5.55
N LEU A 224 20.07 1.41 -6.59
CA LEU A 224 20.06 2.80 -7.05
C LEU A 224 18.88 3.58 -6.44
N PRO A 225 19.12 4.58 -5.57
CA PRO A 225 18.06 5.21 -4.78
C PRO A 225 17.30 6.32 -5.52
N SER A 226 17.68 6.68 -6.75
CA SER A 226 17.11 7.84 -7.46
C SER A 226 15.59 7.74 -7.65
N PHE A 227 15.06 6.52 -7.76
CA PHE A 227 13.62 6.30 -7.89
C PHE A 227 12.84 6.61 -6.61
N LEU A 228 13.47 6.61 -5.43
CA LEU A 228 12.82 7.01 -4.18
C LEU A 228 12.37 8.48 -4.21
N LEU A 229 13.11 9.36 -4.89
CA LEU A 229 12.74 10.77 -5.03
C LEU A 229 11.44 10.96 -5.82
N GLU A 230 11.18 10.07 -6.78
CA GLU A 230 9.96 10.07 -7.58
C GLU A 230 8.77 9.51 -6.81
N VAL A 231 9.01 8.50 -5.96
CA VAL A 231 7.97 7.87 -5.14
C VAL A 231 7.59 8.73 -3.94
N GLU A 232 8.54 9.43 -3.31
CA GLU A 232 8.32 10.30 -2.15
C GLU A 232 7.09 11.22 -2.25
N PRO A 233 6.90 12.03 -3.31
CA PRO A 233 5.72 12.88 -3.43
C PRO A 233 4.40 12.10 -3.41
N SER A 234 4.41 10.86 -3.90
CA SER A 234 3.23 10.00 -3.91
C SER A 234 2.92 9.44 -2.53
N VAL A 235 3.93 8.92 -1.82
CA VAL A 235 3.73 8.37 -0.46
C VAL A 235 3.39 9.47 0.56
N LEU A 236 3.88 10.71 0.36
CA LEU A 236 3.48 11.87 1.16
C LEU A 236 1.99 12.23 1.01
N GLN A 237 1.34 11.86 -0.10
CA GLN A 237 -0.08 12.11 -0.33
C GLN A 237 -1.00 11.19 0.47
N GLU A 238 -0.47 10.18 1.17
CA GLU A 238 -1.29 9.40 2.11
C GLU A 238 -1.92 10.31 3.17
N ALA A 239 -1.22 11.37 3.59
CA ALA A 239 -1.75 12.42 4.46
C ALA A 239 -3.02 13.10 3.92
N CYS A 240 -3.24 13.08 2.60
CA CYS A 240 -4.44 13.65 1.97
C CYS A 240 -5.68 12.75 2.14
N ARG A 241 -5.52 11.51 2.61
CA ARG A 241 -6.66 10.65 2.92
C ARG A 241 -7.29 11.06 4.25
N PRO A 242 -8.63 11.02 4.37
CA PRO A 242 -9.35 11.41 5.58
C PRO A 242 -9.32 10.30 6.63
N VAL A 243 -8.13 9.97 7.13
CA VAL A 243 -7.88 8.77 7.97
C VAL A 243 -6.91 9.03 9.14
N HIS A 244 -6.52 10.28 9.40
CA HIS A 244 -5.55 10.67 10.44
C HIS A 244 -6.28 11.26 11.63
N PHE A 245 -6.63 10.43 12.60
CA PHE A 245 -7.39 10.86 13.78
C PHE A 245 -6.48 11.13 14.97
N PHE A 246 -6.76 12.22 15.69
CA PHE A 246 -5.97 12.66 16.82
C PHE A 246 -6.86 12.93 18.04
N GLU A 247 -6.32 12.65 19.22
CA GLU A 247 -6.90 12.99 20.52
C GLU A 247 -6.93 14.51 20.74
N ALA A 248 -7.64 14.96 21.78
CA ALA A 248 -7.70 16.39 22.13
C ALA A 248 -6.30 16.99 22.40
N ASP A 249 -5.39 16.21 23.00
CA ASP A 249 -4.00 16.61 23.26
C ASP A 249 -3.09 16.56 22.01
N GLY A 250 -3.61 16.12 20.87
CA GLY A 250 -2.90 15.99 19.61
C GLY A 250 -2.08 14.69 19.48
N THR A 251 -2.17 13.76 20.43
CA THR A 251 -1.62 12.41 20.21
C THR A 251 -2.45 11.65 19.16
N PRO A 252 -1.85 10.76 18.35
CA PRO A 252 -2.63 9.96 17.41
C PRO A 252 -3.58 9.02 18.15
N VAL A 253 -4.80 8.85 17.61
CA VAL A 253 -5.79 7.92 18.17
C VAL A 253 -5.23 6.50 18.19
N ARG A 254 -5.41 5.81 19.31
CA ARG A 254 -5.03 4.40 19.47
C ARG A 254 -6.29 3.56 19.69
N THR A 255 -6.49 2.54 18.86
CA THR A 255 -7.66 1.65 18.95
C THR A 255 -7.81 0.97 20.31
N GLN A 256 -6.70 0.74 21.02
CA GLN A 256 -6.74 0.21 22.39
C GLN A 256 -7.45 1.14 23.38
N LYS A 257 -7.35 2.46 23.21
CA LYS A 257 -8.06 3.47 24.03
C LYS A 257 -9.49 3.72 23.55
N HIS A 258 -9.83 3.23 22.36
CA HIS A 258 -11.12 3.39 21.70
C HIS A 258 -11.65 2.02 21.23
N PRO A 259 -11.92 1.07 22.15
CA PRO A 259 -12.31 -0.30 21.79
C PRO A 259 -13.64 -0.38 21.03
N ASP A 260 -14.48 0.65 21.16
CA ASP A 260 -15.77 0.78 20.47
C ASP A 260 -15.71 1.62 19.19
N TRP A 261 -14.53 2.10 18.81
CA TRP A 261 -14.31 2.74 17.53
C TRP A 261 -14.04 1.67 16.46
N VAL A 262 -15.01 1.49 15.56
CA VAL A 262 -14.90 0.60 14.40
C VAL A 262 -14.76 1.42 13.14
N VAL A 263 -13.85 1.00 12.29
CA VAL A 263 -13.54 1.69 11.03
C VAL A 263 -14.24 1.00 9.86
N TRP A 264 -14.84 1.80 8.98
CA TRP A 264 -15.38 1.42 7.67
C TRP A 264 -14.84 2.40 6.62
N ASP A 265 -14.13 1.87 5.62
CA ASP A 265 -13.51 2.64 4.53
C ASP A 265 -12.67 3.84 5.03
N GLY A 266 -11.85 3.59 6.07
CA GLY A 266 -10.94 4.57 6.68
C GLY A 266 -11.57 5.57 7.65
N ARG A 267 -12.89 5.53 7.87
CA ARG A 267 -13.61 6.42 8.81
C ARG A 267 -14.40 5.64 9.85
N ALA A 268 -14.91 6.29 10.89
CA ALA A 268 -15.81 5.61 11.84
C ALA A 268 -17.03 4.99 11.12
N HIS A 269 -17.42 3.79 11.53
CA HIS A 269 -18.43 2.98 10.86
C HIS A 269 -19.75 3.76 10.70
N TRP A 270 -20.41 3.58 9.55
CA TRP A 270 -21.63 4.32 9.22
C TRP A 270 -22.76 4.02 10.22
N ASN A 271 -22.91 2.77 10.63
CA ASN A 271 -23.84 2.35 11.69
C ASN A 271 -23.28 2.71 13.09
N LYS A 272 -24.03 3.51 13.87
CA LYS A 272 -23.69 3.92 15.23
C LYS A 272 -23.66 2.78 16.25
N GLU A 273 -24.38 1.68 16.01
CA GLU A 273 -24.36 0.52 16.90
C GLU A 273 -23.07 -0.30 16.71
N ALA A 274 -22.53 -0.30 15.49
CA ALA A 274 -21.26 -0.96 15.21
C ALA A 274 -20.05 -0.15 15.68
N SER A 275 -20.14 1.19 15.65
CA SER A 275 -19.13 2.13 16.18
C SER A 275 -19.80 3.18 17.07
N PRO A 276 -20.12 2.83 18.33
CA PRO A 276 -20.67 3.79 19.29
C PRO A 276 -19.71 4.95 19.56
N ASP A 277 -18.42 4.66 19.63
CA ASP A 277 -17.40 5.69 19.62
C ASP A 277 -17.18 6.19 18.20
N ARG A 278 -17.35 7.50 18.03
CA ARG A 278 -17.23 8.20 16.75
C ARG A 278 -16.17 9.31 16.81
N LEU A 279 -15.31 9.33 17.83
CA LEU A 279 -14.27 10.33 18.01
C LEU A 279 -14.82 11.77 17.96
N GLY A 280 -15.97 11.99 18.61
CA GLY A 280 -16.67 13.28 18.64
C GLY A 280 -17.44 13.66 17.37
N LYS A 281 -17.51 12.78 16.36
CA LYS A 281 -18.13 13.07 15.05
C LYS A 281 -19.61 12.71 15.00
N PRO A 282 -20.42 13.47 14.23
CA PRO A 282 -21.87 13.27 14.17
C PRO A 282 -22.28 11.93 13.54
N HIS A 283 -23.55 11.59 13.74
CA HIS A 283 -24.24 10.48 13.07
C HIS A 283 -25.59 10.95 12.51
N PRO A 284 -25.93 10.65 11.24
CA PRO A 284 -25.06 10.04 10.23
C PRO A 284 -23.89 10.97 9.88
N GLN A 285 -22.75 10.39 9.49
CA GLN A 285 -21.68 11.19 8.93
C GLN A 285 -22.12 11.75 7.56
N PRO A 286 -21.88 13.02 7.27
CA PRO A 286 -22.11 13.58 5.94
C PRO A 286 -21.35 12.77 4.89
N LYS A 287 -22.01 12.47 3.76
CA LYS A 287 -21.39 11.84 2.59
C LYS A 287 -20.47 12.86 1.89
N PHE A 288 -19.33 13.14 2.50
CA PHE A 288 -18.42 14.19 2.06
C PHE A 288 -16.98 13.67 1.99
N HIS A 289 -16.35 13.94 0.85
CA HIS A 289 -14.94 13.69 0.59
C HIS A 289 -14.29 14.99 0.17
N ALA A 290 -13.42 15.52 1.02
CA ALA A 290 -12.66 16.74 0.74
C ALA A 290 -11.60 16.47 -0.35
N ASN A 291 -11.51 17.36 -1.34
CA ASN A 291 -10.46 17.34 -2.38
C ASN A 291 -10.38 16.04 -3.21
N GLY A 292 -11.49 15.29 -3.26
CA GLY A 292 -11.62 14.03 -3.99
C GLY A 292 -10.92 12.83 -3.37
N TRP A 293 -10.34 12.95 -2.16
CA TRP A 293 -9.64 11.86 -1.48
C TRP A 293 -10.57 11.04 -0.57
N PHE A 294 -10.49 9.73 -0.71
CA PHE A 294 -11.29 8.76 0.02
C PHE A 294 -10.40 7.95 0.97
N GLY A 295 -11.02 7.45 2.05
CA GLY A 295 -10.39 6.42 2.86
C GLY A 295 -10.30 5.10 2.09
N LYS A 296 -9.52 4.16 2.62
CA LYS A 296 -9.21 2.90 1.94
C LYS A 296 -10.26 1.85 2.31
N ASP A 297 -10.94 1.29 1.32
CA ASP A 297 -11.87 0.19 1.54
C ASP A 297 -11.12 -1.15 1.62
N ARG A 298 -11.73 -2.12 2.30
CA ARG A 298 -11.12 -3.43 2.54
C ARG A 298 -10.71 -4.20 1.27
N GLN A 299 -11.39 -3.97 0.16
CA GLN A 299 -11.14 -4.69 -1.09
C GLN A 299 -10.04 -4.05 -1.93
N HIS A 300 -9.63 -2.81 -1.64
CA HIS A 300 -8.65 -2.07 -2.43
C HIS A 300 -7.54 -1.40 -1.60
N TRP A 301 -7.45 -1.73 -0.32
CA TRP A 301 -6.37 -1.28 0.52
C TRP A 301 -5.03 -1.92 0.12
N SER A 302 -4.06 -1.07 -0.20
CA SER A 302 -2.63 -1.37 -0.30
C SER A 302 -1.83 -0.21 0.29
N SER A 303 -0.65 -0.51 0.83
CA SER A 303 0.34 0.47 1.30
C SER A 303 1.77 -0.01 0.98
N ASN A 304 1.95 -0.71 -0.14
CA ASN A 304 3.20 -1.40 -0.51
C ASN A 304 4.35 -0.41 -0.76
N TYR A 305 4.11 0.66 -1.52
CA TYR A 305 5.10 1.73 -1.75
C TYR A 305 5.46 2.44 -0.46
N LEU A 306 4.49 2.73 0.43
CA LEU A 306 4.75 3.38 1.72
C LEU A 306 5.65 2.50 2.61
N CYS A 307 5.31 1.23 2.76
CA CYS A 307 6.09 0.29 3.56
C CYS A 307 7.48 0.04 2.95
N GLY A 308 7.57 -0.20 1.64
CA GLY A 308 8.84 -0.33 0.94
C GLY A 308 9.71 0.93 1.06
N TYR A 309 9.10 2.12 0.93
CA TYR A 309 9.79 3.40 1.09
C TYR A 309 10.36 3.53 2.49
N TYR A 310 9.59 3.23 3.52
CA TYR A 310 10.06 3.24 4.90
C TYR A 310 11.21 2.24 5.13
N LEU A 311 11.08 0.99 4.69
CA LEU A 311 12.16 0.01 4.85
C LEU A 311 13.46 0.49 4.19
N LEU A 312 13.36 1.05 2.99
CA LEU A 312 14.53 1.54 2.26
C LEU A 312 15.14 2.78 2.91
N THR A 313 14.32 3.70 3.43
CA THR A 313 14.76 5.04 3.84
C THR A 313 14.93 5.26 5.34
N GLY A 314 14.26 4.46 6.16
CA GLY A 314 14.09 4.72 7.59
C GLY A 314 13.46 6.09 7.87
N ALA A 315 12.64 6.63 6.96
CA ALA A 315 12.04 7.95 7.13
C ALA A 315 11.03 7.94 8.28
N ALA A 316 11.28 8.75 9.31
CA ALA A 316 10.45 8.78 10.52
C ALA A 316 9.01 9.23 10.25
N TRP A 317 8.79 10.12 9.27
CA TRP A 317 7.44 10.48 8.85
C TRP A 317 6.70 9.29 8.21
N ALA A 318 7.38 8.47 7.42
CA ALA A 318 6.76 7.30 6.80
C ALA A 318 6.39 6.25 7.86
N ARG A 319 7.24 6.10 8.89
CA ARG A 319 6.90 5.29 10.07
C ARG A 319 5.63 5.78 10.76
N ARG A 320 5.45 7.09 10.91
CA ARG A 320 4.24 7.67 11.50
C ARG A 320 2.97 7.35 10.70
N GLU A 321 3.05 7.41 9.38
CA GLU A 321 1.93 7.03 8.49
C GLU A 321 1.63 5.53 8.59
N ILE A 322 2.66 4.69 8.65
CA ILE A 322 2.51 3.24 8.86
C ILE A 322 1.86 2.95 10.22
N ASP A 323 2.27 3.64 11.29
CA ASP A 323 1.64 3.49 12.60
C ASP A 323 0.15 3.87 12.57
N ASN A 324 -0.23 4.88 11.76
CA ASN A 324 -1.63 5.25 11.53
C ASN A 324 -2.38 4.12 10.79
N GLU A 325 -1.77 3.56 9.74
CA GLU A 325 -2.31 2.41 9.00
C GLU A 325 -2.54 1.19 9.90
N VAL A 326 -1.64 0.94 10.87
CA VAL A 326 -1.84 -0.10 11.89
C VAL A 326 -3.10 0.16 12.70
N GLN A 327 -3.33 1.39 13.18
CA GLN A 327 -4.53 1.70 13.95
C GLN A 327 -5.81 1.56 13.11
N LEU A 328 -5.79 2.01 11.86
CA LEU A 328 -6.92 1.82 10.95
C LEU A 328 -7.17 0.33 10.69
N PHE A 329 -6.11 -0.47 10.53
CA PHE A 329 -6.23 -1.92 10.36
C PHE A 329 -6.89 -2.53 11.58
N LEU A 330 -6.43 -2.20 12.78
CA LEU A 330 -7.00 -2.68 14.04
C LEU A 330 -8.45 -2.22 14.23
N GLY A 331 -8.82 -1.03 13.78
CA GLY A 331 -10.21 -0.53 13.84
C GLY A 331 -11.14 -1.20 12.82
N MET A 332 -10.61 -1.57 11.64
CA MET A 332 -11.40 -2.14 10.55
C MET A 332 -11.48 -3.67 10.58
N GLN A 333 -10.39 -4.33 10.96
CA GLN A 333 -10.27 -5.79 10.93
C GLN A 333 -10.71 -6.38 12.27
N THR A 334 -11.97 -6.16 12.67
CA THR A 334 -12.50 -6.58 13.98
C THR A 334 -12.62 -8.10 14.12
N VAL A 335 -12.74 -8.58 15.36
CA VAL A 335 -12.96 -10.01 15.72
C VAL A 335 -14.23 -10.22 16.57
N ARG A 336 -15.06 -9.19 16.70
CA ARG A 336 -16.29 -9.21 17.50
C ARG A 336 -17.42 -9.94 16.73
N PRO A 337 -18.05 -10.99 17.30
CA PRO A 337 -19.18 -11.66 16.67
C PRO A 337 -20.30 -10.70 16.28
N GLY A 338 -20.97 -10.95 15.16
CA GLY A 338 -22.12 -10.16 14.69
C GLY A 338 -21.77 -8.85 13.95
N LEU A 339 -20.51 -8.39 13.97
CA LEU A 339 -20.12 -7.22 13.18
C LEU A 339 -19.77 -7.60 11.73
N GLY A 340 -20.28 -6.84 10.77
CA GLY A 340 -19.96 -7.03 9.34
C GLY A 340 -18.47 -6.90 9.01
N THR A 341 -17.74 -6.09 9.80
CA THR A 341 -16.27 -5.95 9.73
C THR A 341 -15.52 -7.20 10.21
N THR A 342 -16.15 -8.06 11.01
CA THR A 342 -15.58 -9.34 11.43
C THR A 342 -15.71 -10.41 10.36
N GLY A 343 -16.74 -10.37 9.51
CA GLY A 343 -16.85 -11.30 8.39
C GLY A 343 -15.64 -11.24 7.45
N ARG A 344 -15.39 -12.32 6.70
CA ARG A 344 -14.24 -12.43 5.78
C ARG A 344 -14.24 -11.41 4.64
N GLY A 345 -15.42 -11.02 4.16
CA GLY A 345 -15.56 -10.20 2.96
C GLY A 345 -15.42 -10.97 1.66
N ALA A 346 -15.20 -10.23 0.56
CA ALA A 346 -14.84 -10.84 -0.71
C ALA A 346 -13.46 -11.52 -0.60
N PRO A 347 -13.19 -12.63 -1.33
CA PRO A 347 -11.89 -13.31 -1.28
C PRO A 347 -10.69 -12.38 -1.51
N ARG A 348 -10.79 -11.46 -2.47
CA ARG A 348 -9.73 -10.44 -2.73
C ARG A 348 -9.45 -9.53 -1.53
N ALA A 349 -10.47 -9.25 -0.72
CA ALA A 349 -10.36 -8.43 0.48
C ALA A 349 -9.54 -9.16 1.56
N ALA A 350 -9.79 -10.47 1.74
CA ALA A 350 -9.00 -11.30 2.64
C ALA A 350 -7.52 -11.29 2.24
N GLY A 351 -7.23 -11.48 0.96
CA GLY A 351 -5.86 -11.47 0.43
C GLY A 351 -5.14 -10.14 0.64
N ARG A 352 -5.77 -9.03 0.24
CA ARG A 352 -5.18 -7.69 0.35
C ARG A 352 -4.96 -7.26 1.78
N MET A 353 -5.92 -7.50 2.68
CA MET A 353 -5.75 -7.14 4.09
C MET A 353 -4.65 -7.96 4.75
N LEU A 354 -4.56 -9.27 4.52
CA LEU A 354 -3.48 -10.07 5.11
C LEU A 354 -2.11 -9.65 4.58
N LEU A 355 -1.99 -9.40 3.27
CA LEU A 355 -0.75 -8.91 2.68
C LEU A 355 -0.35 -7.54 3.25
N LEU A 356 -1.28 -6.60 3.34
CA LEU A 356 -1.07 -5.30 4.00
C LEU A 356 -0.61 -5.50 5.44
N GLY A 357 -1.30 -6.33 6.23
CA GLY A 357 -0.95 -6.60 7.62
C GLY A 357 0.46 -7.15 7.77
N CYS A 358 0.91 -8.01 6.85
CA CYS A 358 2.28 -8.51 6.85
C CYS A 358 3.30 -7.40 6.56
N TRP A 359 3.04 -6.53 5.59
CA TRP A 359 3.87 -5.36 5.31
C TRP A 359 3.96 -4.40 6.51
N LEU A 360 2.82 -4.09 7.14
CA LEU A 360 2.75 -3.25 8.32
C LEU A 360 3.53 -3.88 9.49
N TYR A 361 3.38 -5.19 9.72
CA TYR A 361 4.11 -5.91 10.76
C TYR A 361 5.62 -5.89 10.52
N GLN A 362 6.07 -6.12 9.29
CA GLN A 362 7.49 -6.05 8.94
C GLN A 362 8.11 -4.67 9.20
N CYS A 363 7.34 -3.60 9.01
CA CYS A 363 7.80 -2.24 9.26
C CYS A 363 7.79 -1.87 10.76
N THR A 364 6.90 -2.48 11.54
CA THR A 364 6.59 -2.00 12.90
C THR A 364 6.97 -2.95 14.03
N GLY A 365 6.95 -4.26 13.78
CA GLY A 365 6.98 -5.30 14.80
C GLY A 365 5.76 -5.30 15.74
N ASP A 366 4.66 -4.65 15.36
CA ASP A 366 3.49 -4.46 16.23
C ASP A 366 2.79 -5.80 16.53
N GLN A 367 2.83 -6.22 17.80
CA GLN A 367 2.26 -7.50 18.21
C GLN A 367 0.72 -7.51 18.23
N ALA A 368 0.08 -6.37 18.52
CA ALA A 368 -1.38 -6.30 18.49
C ALA A 368 -1.90 -6.48 17.06
N LEU A 369 -1.18 -5.97 16.06
CA LEU A 369 -1.43 -6.23 14.65
C LEU A 369 -1.28 -7.73 14.32
N LEU A 370 -0.17 -8.35 14.72
CA LEU A 370 0.07 -9.78 14.47
C LEU A 370 -1.01 -10.65 15.10
N ASP A 371 -1.32 -10.41 16.37
CA ASP A 371 -2.37 -11.12 17.09
C ASP A 371 -3.72 -10.93 16.41
N ARG A 372 -4.01 -9.72 15.90
CA ARG A 372 -5.25 -9.50 15.17
C ARG A 372 -5.34 -10.32 13.89
N MET A 373 -4.26 -10.42 13.11
CA MET A 373 -4.23 -11.25 11.90
C MET A 373 -4.49 -12.73 12.26
N ARG A 374 -3.81 -13.25 13.28
CA ARG A 374 -3.98 -14.63 13.76
C ARG A 374 -5.40 -14.91 14.27
N GLN A 375 -5.94 -14.02 15.10
CA GLN A 375 -7.32 -14.15 15.58
C GLN A 375 -8.30 -14.19 14.43
N ARG A 376 -8.14 -13.33 13.42
CA ARG A 376 -9.02 -13.34 12.23
C ARG A 376 -8.93 -14.64 11.45
N MET A 377 -7.77 -15.30 11.39
CA MET A 377 -7.68 -16.63 10.79
C MET A 377 -8.65 -17.60 11.45
N LEU A 378 -8.67 -17.60 12.79
CA LEU A 378 -9.47 -18.52 13.59
C LEU A 378 -10.95 -18.17 13.66
N VAL A 379 -11.31 -16.88 13.73
CA VAL A 379 -12.72 -16.47 13.95
C VAL A 379 -13.46 -16.10 12.66
N SER A 380 -12.75 -15.84 11.56
CA SER A 380 -13.34 -15.35 10.31
C SER A 380 -12.93 -16.16 9.10
N HIS A 381 -11.64 -16.29 8.83
CA HIS A 381 -11.18 -16.86 7.55
C HIS A 381 -11.43 -18.36 7.47
N LEU A 382 -10.93 -19.14 8.45
CA LEU A 382 -11.09 -20.59 8.46
C LEU A 382 -12.56 -21.02 8.64
N PRO A 383 -13.35 -20.50 9.62
CA PRO A 383 -14.76 -20.87 9.75
C PRO A 383 -15.61 -20.38 8.57
N GLY A 384 -15.22 -19.28 7.95
CA GLY A 384 -15.91 -18.72 6.79
C GLY A 384 -15.54 -19.39 5.47
N TRP A 385 -14.60 -20.32 5.41
CA TRP A 385 -14.20 -20.93 4.15
C TRP A 385 -15.26 -21.92 3.65
N PHE A 386 -16.00 -21.52 2.59
CA PHE A 386 -17.08 -22.32 2.02
C PHE A 386 -16.63 -23.75 1.61
N GLY A 387 -15.49 -23.87 0.93
CA GLY A 387 -14.95 -25.14 0.46
C GLY A 387 -14.15 -25.95 1.48
N ARG A 388 -14.17 -25.58 2.76
CA ARG A 388 -13.32 -26.21 3.79
C ARG A 388 -13.50 -27.72 3.89
N GLU A 389 -14.75 -28.19 3.89
CA GLU A 389 -15.11 -29.60 4.14
C GLU A 389 -15.35 -30.40 2.86
N LEU A 390 -15.22 -29.76 1.70
CA LEU A 390 -15.38 -30.44 0.42
C LEU A 390 -14.19 -31.37 0.15
N PRO A 391 -14.43 -32.55 -0.45
CA PRO A 391 -13.38 -33.52 -0.72
C PRO A 391 -12.41 -33.04 -1.80
N GLU A 392 -11.27 -33.74 -1.92
CA GLU A 392 -10.31 -33.52 -3.00
C GLU A 392 -10.96 -33.72 -4.39
N GLY A 393 -10.48 -32.96 -5.39
CA GLY A 393 -11.04 -32.97 -6.75
C GLY A 393 -12.32 -32.14 -6.94
N LYS A 394 -12.92 -31.62 -5.85
CA LYS A 394 -14.01 -30.63 -5.93
C LYS A 394 -13.48 -29.21 -5.98
N VAL A 395 -14.30 -28.28 -6.44
CA VAL A 395 -14.00 -26.84 -6.37
C VAL A 395 -14.17 -26.39 -4.92
N ARG A 396 -13.09 -25.95 -4.25
CA ARG A 396 -13.07 -25.56 -2.82
C ARG A 396 -12.92 -24.03 -2.61
N PRO A 397 -13.87 -23.19 -3.05
CA PRO A 397 -13.72 -21.73 -3.02
C PRO A 397 -13.84 -21.18 -1.59
N LEU A 398 -13.31 -19.98 -1.33
CA LEU A 398 -13.68 -19.22 -0.13
C LEU A 398 -15.13 -18.76 -0.18
N ASN A 399 -15.64 -18.45 -1.38
CA ASN A 399 -17.01 -17.97 -1.54
C ASN A 399 -17.69 -18.44 -2.82
N VAL A 400 -18.99 -18.74 -2.69
CA VAL A 400 -19.93 -18.85 -3.81
C VAL A 400 -20.85 -17.65 -3.77
N HIS A 401 -20.95 -16.97 -4.90
CA HIS A 401 -21.77 -15.78 -5.08
C HIS A 401 -23.17 -16.18 -5.58
N PRO A 402 -24.23 -15.47 -5.13
CA PRO A 402 -25.55 -15.65 -5.69
C PRO A 402 -25.58 -15.21 -7.16
N PRO A 403 -26.61 -15.59 -7.93
CA PRO A 403 -26.80 -15.08 -9.28
C PRO A 403 -26.85 -13.54 -9.29
N ASP A 404 -26.13 -12.92 -10.24
CA ASP A 404 -26.07 -11.48 -10.46
C ASP A 404 -26.28 -11.19 -11.94
N ASN A 405 -27.24 -10.33 -12.32
CA ASN A 405 -27.56 -10.06 -13.73
C ASN A 405 -26.36 -9.53 -14.55
N ARG A 406 -25.35 -8.98 -13.89
CA ARG A 406 -24.11 -8.49 -14.53
C ARG A 406 -23.07 -9.59 -14.75
N VAL A 407 -23.28 -10.76 -14.17
CA VAL A 407 -22.32 -11.88 -14.15
C VAL A 407 -23.02 -13.18 -14.54
N LEU A 408 -22.55 -13.83 -15.59
CA LEU A 408 -23.19 -15.03 -16.13
C LEU A 408 -24.69 -14.85 -16.45
N ASN A 409 -25.08 -13.63 -16.86
CA ASN A 409 -26.46 -13.23 -17.14
C ASN A 409 -27.44 -13.47 -15.98
N GLY A 410 -26.97 -13.55 -14.73
CA GLY A 410 -27.82 -13.86 -13.57
C GLY A 410 -28.41 -15.28 -13.57
N ALA A 411 -27.89 -16.19 -14.41
CA ALA A 411 -28.47 -17.51 -14.60
C ALA A 411 -28.19 -18.48 -13.45
N THR A 412 -27.09 -18.30 -12.73
CA THR A 412 -26.58 -19.29 -11.78
C THR A 412 -25.72 -18.65 -10.69
N LYS A 413 -25.57 -19.38 -9.57
CA LYS A 413 -24.49 -19.12 -8.61
C LYS A 413 -23.14 -19.27 -9.31
N PHE A 414 -22.13 -18.57 -8.82
CA PHE A 414 -20.79 -18.60 -9.40
C PHE A 414 -19.69 -18.46 -8.35
N TRP A 415 -18.48 -18.84 -8.71
CA TRP A 415 -17.27 -18.56 -7.94
C TRP A 415 -16.29 -17.74 -8.79
N SER A 416 -15.43 -16.97 -8.14
CA SER A 416 -14.57 -15.96 -8.79
C SER A 416 -13.08 -16.30 -8.58
N PRO A 417 -12.48 -17.18 -9.40
CA PRO A 417 -11.14 -17.72 -9.13
C PRO A 417 -10.04 -16.66 -9.09
N TRP A 418 -10.18 -15.56 -9.83
CA TRP A 418 -9.21 -14.46 -9.75
C TRP A 418 -9.18 -13.77 -8.37
N MET A 419 -10.31 -13.70 -7.66
CA MET A 419 -10.35 -13.14 -6.30
C MET A 419 -9.72 -14.11 -5.30
N GLU A 420 -9.97 -15.40 -5.49
CA GLU A 420 -9.40 -16.51 -4.70
C GLU A 420 -7.87 -16.56 -4.85
N ALA A 421 -7.35 -16.29 -6.06
CA ALA A 421 -5.92 -16.18 -6.31
C ALA A 421 -5.25 -15.09 -5.45
N ILE A 422 -5.88 -13.92 -5.32
CA ILE A 422 -5.41 -12.83 -4.45
C ILE A 422 -5.48 -13.27 -2.98
N ALA A 423 -6.52 -14.01 -2.59
CA ALA A 423 -6.66 -14.53 -1.23
C ALA A 423 -5.51 -15.48 -0.87
N ALA A 424 -5.18 -16.43 -1.76
CA ALA A 424 -4.08 -17.37 -1.57
C ALA A 424 -2.74 -16.67 -1.33
N VAL A 425 -2.48 -15.58 -2.05
CA VAL A 425 -1.28 -14.74 -1.85
C VAL A 425 -1.23 -14.16 -0.43
N GLY A 426 -2.33 -13.60 0.07
CA GLY A 426 -2.38 -13.04 1.42
C GLY A 426 -2.19 -14.09 2.52
N TYR A 427 -2.79 -15.27 2.37
CA TYR A 427 -2.55 -16.38 3.31
C TYR A 427 -1.11 -16.87 3.26
N PHE A 428 -0.52 -16.97 2.06
CA PHE A 428 0.88 -17.37 1.92
C PHE A 428 1.82 -16.32 2.52
N ALA A 429 1.55 -15.03 2.33
CA ALA A 429 2.30 -13.94 2.97
C ALA A 429 2.25 -14.05 4.51
N LEU A 430 1.07 -14.36 5.09
CA LEU A 430 0.93 -14.57 6.52
C LEU A 430 1.75 -15.79 6.99
N TYR A 431 1.68 -16.90 6.27
CA TYR A 431 2.52 -18.07 6.57
C TYR A 431 4.01 -17.73 6.53
N ARG A 432 4.50 -17.06 5.48
CA ARG A 432 5.91 -16.66 5.36
C ARG A 432 6.36 -15.73 6.47
N THR A 433 5.48 -14.84 6.91
CA THR A 433 5.76 -13.85 7.96
C THR A 433 5.75 -14.47 9.37
N THR A 434 4.94 -15.51 9.59
CA THR A 434 4.57 -15.92 10.97
C THR A 434 4.70 -17.40 11.28
N GLY A 435 4.85 -18.26 10.27
CA GLY A 435 4.79 -19.71 10.40
C GLY A 435 3.38 -20.26 10.65
N ASP A 436 2.32 -19.48 10.44
CA ASP A 436 0.94 -19.93 10.67
C ASP A 436 0.54 -21.06 9.69
N GLU A 437 0.47 -22.29 10.20
CA GLU A 437 0.13 -23.48 9.41
C GLU A 437 -1.33 -23.50 8.94
N THR A 438 -2.24 -22.79 9.62
CA THR A 438 -3.62 -22.61 9.11
C THR A 438 -3.61 -21.76 7.85
N ALA A 439 -2.85 -20.66 7.87
CA ALA A 439 -2.67 -19.82 6.70
C ALA A 439 -2.00 -20.58 5.55
N LYS A 440 -0.97 -21.38 5.84
CA LYS A 440 -0.33 -22.27 4.86
C LYS A 440 -1.31 -23.24 4.22
N HIS A 441 -2.11 -23.93 5.03
CA HIS A 441 -3.10 -24.89 4.54
C HIS A 441 -4.14 -24.22 3.63
N MET A 442 -4.66 -23.05 4.03
CA MET A 442 -5.59 -22.29 3.20
C MET A 442 -4.94 -21.81 1.91
N ALA A 443 -3.71 -21.29 1.97
CA ALA A 443 -2.97 -20.85 0.78
C ALA A 443 -2.79 -21.99 -0.23
N ASP A 444 -2.39 -23.17 0.24
CA ASP A 444 -2.19 -24.35 -0.58
C ASP A 444 -3.47 -24.79 -1.28
N VAL A 445 -4.52 -25.11 -0.52
CA VAL A 445 -5.75 -25.66 -1.09
C VAL A 445 -6.44 -24.66 -2.03
N ILE A 446 -6.49 -23.38 -1.66
CA ILE A 446 -7.15 -22.35 -2.48
C ILE A 446 -6.36 -22.12 -3.77
N SER A 447 -5.03 -22.01 -3.68
CA SER A 447 -4.18 -21.84 -4.87
C SER A 447 -4.25 -23.05 -5.81
N ALA A 448 -4.25 -24.27 -5.28
CA ALA A 448 -4.43 -25.49 -6.04
C ALA A 448 -5.80 -25.54 -6.73
N THR A 449 -6.87 -25.21 -6.01
CA THR A 449 -8.23 -25.14 -6.57
C THR A 449 -8.30 -24.15 -7.73
N VAL A 450 -7.70 -22.97 -7.57
CA VAL A 450 -7.63 -21.95 -8.63
C VAL A 450 -6.84 -22.47 -9.82
N LEU A 451 -5.65 -23.04 -9.61
CA LEU A 451 -4.81 -23.57 -10.69
C LEU A 451 -5.54 -24.68 -11.47
N GLN A 452 -6.20 -25.60 -10.77
CA GLN A 452 -6.86 -26.75 -11.36
C GLN A 452 -8.12 -26.37 -12.13
N HIS A 453 -8.98 -25.50 -11.56
CA HIS A 453 -10.33 -25.29 -12.08
C HIS A 453 -10.63 -23.84 -12.52
N GLY A 454 -9.74 -22.89 -12.23
CA GLY A 454 -9.95 -21.46 -12.49
C GLY A 454 -9.34 -20.93 -13.79
N TRP A 455 -8.57 -21.75 -14.52
CA TRP A 455 -7.80 -21.34 -15.69
C TRP A 455 -8.13 -22.18 -16.93
N LEU A 456 -8.41 -21.49 -18.03
CA LEU A 456 -8.43 -22.02 -19.38
C LEU A 456 -7.08 -21.76 -20.06
N ILE A 457 -6.47 -22.81 -20.61
CA ILE A 457 -5.26 -22.72 -21.41
C ILE A 457 -5.65 -23.15 -22.83
N ASP A 458 -5.55 -22.24 -23.79
CA ASP A 458 -5.85 -22.53 -25.19
C ASP A 458 -4.81 -21.92 -26.13
N ARG A 459 -5.04 -21.98 -27.45
CA ARG A 459 -4.11 -21.43 -28.45
C ARG A 459 -3.96 -19.91 -28.35
N THR A 460 -4.89 -19.21 -27.72
CA THR A 460 -4.93 -17.75 -27.62
C THR A 460 -4.27 -17.21 -26.36
N GLY A 461 -4.14 -18.03 -25.31
CA GLY A 461 -3.60 -17.55 -24.04
C GLY A 461 -3.92 -18.45 -22.85
N ALA A 462 -3.48 -17.99 -21.68
CA ALA A 462 -3.97 -18.45 -20.40
C ALA A 462 -4.99 -17.43 -19.86
N HIS A 463 -6.21 -17.88 -19.59
CA HIS A 463 -7.34 -17.04 -19.19
C HIS A 463 -7.85 -17.48 -17.84
N VAL A 464 -7.84 -16.58 -16.85
CA VAL A 464 -8.48 -16.84 -15.55
C VAL A 464 -9.96 -16.50 -15.63
N GLY A 465 -10.82 -17.28 -14.99
CA GLY A 465 -12.23 -16.96 -14.86
C GLY A 465 -12.43 -15.65 -14.09
N TYR A 466 -13.17 -14.71 -14.66
CA TYR A 466 -13.78 -13.62 -13.89
C TYR A 466 -14.86 -14.19 -12.98
N ALA A 467 -15.70 -15.06 -13.54
CA ALA A 467 -16.71 -15.85 -12.86
C ALA A 467 -16.90 -17.18 -13.58
N ILE A 468 -17.01 -18.26 -12.81
CA ILE A 468 -17.27 -19.61 -13.30
C ILE A 468 -18.52 -20.13 -12.59
N ARG A 469 -19.43 -20.76 -13.34
CA ARG A 469 -20.64 -21.38 -12.77
C ARG A 469 -20.29 -22.31 -11.61
N TRP A 470 -21.06 -22.18 -10.53
CA TRP A 470 -21.03 -23.12 -9.42
C TRP A 470 -22.00 -24.28 -9.68
N ASN A 471 -21.50 -25.51 -9.69
CA ASN A 471 -22.35 -26.70 -9.67
C ASN A 471 -22.68 -27.03 -8.20
N GLU A 472 -23.94 -27.34 -7.88
CA GLU A 472 -24.37 -27.57 -6.48
C GLU A 472 -23.66 -28.75 -5.80
N ASP A 473 -23.16 -29.72 -6.57
CA ASP A 473 -22.36 -30.84 -6.07
C ASP A 473 -20.86 -30.50 -5.95
N ALA A 474 -20.48 -29.23 -6.14
CA ALA A 474 -19.12 -28.70 -6.18
C ALA A 474 -18.21 -29.31 -7.26
N SER A 475 -18.76 -30.03 -8.25
CA SER A 475 -17.97 -30.51 -9.37
C SER A 475 -17.41 -29.34 -10.19
N PRO A 476 -16.18 -29.44 -10.73
CA PRO A 476 -15.70 -28.47 -11.69
C PRO A 476 -16.54 -28.53 -12.98
N ILE A 477 -16.63 -27.41 -13.70
CA ILE A 477 -17.11 -27.43 -15.08
C ILE A 477 -16.15 -28.24 -15.95
N THR A 478 -16.67 -28.89 -16.99
CA THR A 478 -15.84 -29.73 -17.87
C THR A 478 -14.93 -28.87 -18.76
N GLU A 479 -13.86 -29.46 -19.27
CA GLU A 479 -12.99 -28.79 -20.25
C GLU A 479 -13.78 -28.34 -21.49
N GLN A 480 -14.68 -29.18 -21.99
CA GLN A 480 -15.60 -28.83 -23.08
C GLN A 480 -16.42 -27.56 -22.76
N GLN A 481 -16.95 -27.45 -21.53
CA GLN A 481 -17.69 -26.28 -21.06
C GLN A 481 -16.80 -25.03 -20.97
N MET A 482 -15.55 -25.16 -20.52
CA MET A 482 -14.59 -24.05 -20.50
C MET A 482 -14.31 -23.53 -21.92
N HIS A 483 -14.12 -24.44 -22.87
CA HIS A 483 -13.81 -24.09 -24.27
C HIS A 483 -15.03 -23.57 -25.06
N ALA A 484 -16.25 -23.97 -24.70
CA ALA A 484 -17.47 -23.49 -25.33
C ALA A 484 -17.69 -21.98 -25.16
N ARG A 485 -17.08 -21.37 -24.13
CA ARG A 485 -17.18 -19.93 -23.81
C ARG A 485 -18.63 -19.45 -23.70
N GLU A 486 -19.51 -20.31 -23.21
CA GLU A 486 -20.92 -19.99 -23.00
C GLU A 486 -21.07 -18.89 -21.93
N PRO A 487 -21.76 -17.77 -22.23
CA PRO A 487 -21.87 -16.64 -21.31
C PRO A 487 -22.51 -16.97 -19.97
N THR A 488 -23.30 -18.04 -19.87
CA THR A 488 -23.96 -18.51 -18.65
C THR A 488 -23.12 -19.49 -17.83
N VAL A 489 -21.99 -19.96 -18.39
CA VAL A 489 -21.12 -20.97 -17.77
C VAL A 489 -19.81 -20.35 -17.28
N CYS A 490 -19.17 -19.53 -18.12
CA CYS A 490 -17.92 -18.87 -17.73
C CYS A 490 -17.81 -17.49 -18.37
N HIS A 491 -17.42 -16.51 -17.55
CA HIS A 491 -16.97 -15.20 -17.98
C HIS A 491 -15.46 -15.15 -17.74
N TRP A 492 -14.66 -15.06 -18.81
CA TRP A 492 -13.20 -14.95 -18.72
C TRP A 492 -12.78 -13.52 -18.42
N ALA A 493 -11.77 -13.35 -17.56
CA ALA A 493 -11.28 -12.04 -17.19
C ALA A 493 -10.51 -11.36 -18.34
N SER A 494 -10.58 -10.04 -18.38
CA SER A 494 -9.84 -9.18 -19.31
C SER A 494 -8.91 -8.21 -18.57
N GLY A 495 -7.95 -7.63 -19.30
CA GLY A 495 -7.07 -6.57 -18.79
C GLY A 495 -6.13 -7.01 -17.66
N GLY A 496 -6.13 -6.24 -16.56
CA GLY A 496 -5.20 -6.41 -15.43
C GLY A 496 -5.50 -7.60 -14.51
N ILE A 497 -6.70 -8.17 -14.56
CA ILE A 497 -7.13 -9.22 -13.63
C ILE A 497 -6.28 -10.50 -13.76
N GLY A 498 -5.87 -10.86 -14.99
CA GLY A 498 -4.96 -11.98 -15.20
C GLY A 498 -3.60 -11.80 -14.51
N LEU A 499 -3.12 -10.55 -14.36
CA LEU A 499 -1.90 -10.26 -13.60
C LEU A 499 -2.11 -10.47 -12.11
N TRP A 500 -3.25 -10.01 -11.58
CA TRP A 500 -3.53 -10.15 -10.16
C TRP A 500 -3.69 -11.62 -9.74
N ALA A 501 -4.21 -12.46 -10.66
CA ALA A 501 -4.35 -13.89 -10.43
C ALA A 501 -3.02 -14.67 -10.54
N LEU A 502 -1.97 -14.08 -11.13
CA LEU A 502 -0.68 -14.74 -11.31
C LEU A 502 -0.04 -15.12 -9.97
N GLY A 503 -0.25 -14.32 -8.93
CA GLY A 503 0.20 -14.65 -7.59
C GLY A 503 -0.31 -15.99 -7.09
N GLY A 504 -1.60 -16.28 -7.30
CA GLY A 504 -2.18 -17.57 -6.94
C GLY A 504 -1.53 -18.74 -7.69
N VAL A 505 -1.17 -18.55 -8.96
CA VAL A 505 -0.43 -19.55 -9.75
C VAL A 505 0.98 -19.76 -9.19
N SER A 506 1.68 -18.70 -8.80
CA SER A 506 3.00 -18.82 -8.18
C SER A 506 2.94 -19.54 -6.83
N VAL A 507 1.92 -19.28 -6.01
CA VAL A 507 1.69 -20.00 -4.74
C VAL A 507 1.40 -21.48 -5.01
N ALA A 508 0.54 -21.78 -5.99
CA ALA A 508 0.22 -23.16 -6.36
C ALA A 508 1.46 -23.92 -6.86
N LEU A 509 2.30 -23.28 -7.69
CA LEU A 509 3.55 -23.84 -8.16
C LEU A 509 4.50 -24.18 -7.01
N HIS A 510 4.64 -23.28 -6.03
CA HIS A 510 5.45 -23.51 -4.84
C HIS A 510 5.00 -24.79 -4.10
N PHE A 511 3.72 -24.92 -3.79
CA PHE A 511 3.21 -26.09 -3.08
C PHE A 511 3.20 -27.36 -3.94
N ALA A 512 2.95 -27.26 -5.25
CA ALA A 512 3.04 -28.39 -6.17
C ALA A 512 4.46 -28.96 -6.23
N LYS A 513 5.50 -28.12 -6.25
CA LYS A 513 6.91 -28.55 -6.15
C LYS A 513 7.17 -29.29 -4.84
N LEU A 514 6.69 -28.77 -3.70
CA LEU A 514 6.85 -29.42 -2.39
C LEU A 514 6.19 -30.82 -2.35
N ARG A 515 5.03 -30.98 -3.01
CA ARG A 515 4.34 -32.27 -3.15
C ARG A 515 4.90 -33.17 -4.25
N GLN A 516 5.82 -32.68 -5.08
CA GLN A 516 6.28 -33.36 -6.29
C GLN A 516 5.13 -33.67 -7.28
N ASP A 517 4.09 -32.82 -7.32
CA ASP A 517 2.98 -32.94 -8.26
C ASP A 517 3.37 -32.38 -9.64
N THR A 518 3.90 -33.27 -10.49
CA THR A 518 4.43 -32.92 -11.81
C THR A 518 3.37 -32.34 -12.75
N ALA A 519 2.11 -32.75 -12.64
CA ALA A 519 1.02 -32.25 -13.47
C ALA A 519 0.67 -30.80 -13.12
N SER A 520 0.55 -30.48 -11.83
CA SER A 520 0.31 -29.11 -11.37
C SER A 520 1.51 -28.21 -11.66
N VAL A 521 2.74 -28.69 -11.49
CA VAL A 521 3.96 -27.95 -11.87
C VAL A 521 3.92 -27.58 -13.35
N ALA A 522 3.71 -28.56 -14.24
CA ALA A 522 3.67 -28.33 -15.68
C ALA A 522 2.57 -27.33 -16.07
N LYS A 523 1.37 -27.44 -15.47
CA LYS A 523 0.27 -26.51 -15.73
C LYS A 523 0.60 -25.09 -15.29
N ALA A 524 1.14 -24.93 -14.08
CA ALA A 524 1.48 -23.62 -13.53
C ALA A 524 2.59 -22.94 -14.34
N GLU A 525 3.66 -23.67 -14.67
CA GLU A 525 4.74 -23.17 -15.52
C GLU A 525 4.24 -22.76 -16.91
N ARG A 526 3.32 -23.54 -17.49
CA ARG A 526 2.70 -23.20 -18.76
C ARG A 526 1.91 -21.89 -18.70
N ILE A 527 1.10 -21.68 -17.65
CA ILE A 527 0.36 -20.42 -17.45
C ILE A 527 1.31 -19.24 -17.32
N LEU A 528 2.33 -19.37 -16.46
CA LEU A 528 3.33 -18.33 -16.24
C LEU A 528 4.09 -17.98 -17.53
N GLN A 529 4.49 -19.00 -18.30
CA GLN A 529 5.16 -18.82 -19.58
C GLN A 529 4.27 -18.05 -20.58
N MET A 530 2.99 -18.43 -20.72
CA MET A 530 2.08 -17.78 -21.66
C MET A 530 1.79 -16.33 -21.29
N LEU A 531 1.59 -16.04 -19.99
CA LEU A 531 1.36 -14.67 -19.51
C LEU A 531 2.60 -13.78 -19.67
N ARG A 532 3.81 -14.35 -19.49
CA ARG A 532 5.08 -13.65 -19.75
C ARG A 532 5.30 -13.42 -21.23
N ALA A 533 5.13 -14.44 -22.08
CA ALA A 533 5.33 -14.33 -23.51
C ALA A 533 4.41 -13.28 -24.16
N GLY A 534 3.15 -13.21 -23.74
CA GLY A 534 2.20 -12.19 -24.19
C GLY A 534 2.56 -10.76 -23.75
N ARG A 535 3.47 -10.60 -22.78
CA ARG A 535 3.85 -9.31 -22.17
C ARG A 535 5.34 -8.98 -22.24
N MET A 536 6.15 -9.80 -22.91
CA MET A 536 7.54 -9.47 -23.25
C MET A 536 7.69 -8.35 -24.28
N ARG A 537 6.58 -7.77 -24.76
CA ARG A 537 6.61 -6.43 -25.35
C ARG A 537 6.75 -5.46 -24.19
N ARG A 538 7.89 -4.75 -24.14
CA ARG A 538 8.14 -3.58 -23.26
C ARG A 538 6.80 -2.99 -22.81
N THR A 539 6.61 -2.77 -21.51
CA THR A 539 5.54 -1.85 -21.06
C THR A 539 5.61 -0.59 -21.95
N ALA A 540 4.53 0.17 -22.14
CA ALA A 540 4.58 1.31 -23.08
C ALA A 540 5.75 2.28 -22.79
N ASP A 541 6.28 2.27 -21.57
CA ASP A 541 7.49 2.98 -21.11
C ASP A 541 8.77 2.11 -20.94
N GLY A 542 8.69 0.79 -21.13
CA GLY A 542 9.79 -0.18 -21.08
C GLY A 542 10.43 -0.37 -19.71
N TRP A 543 9.75 0.03 -18.64
CA TRP A 543 10.43 0.38 -17.39
C TRP A 543 10.68 -0.80 -16.43
N TRP A 544 9.68 -1.55 -15.99
CA TRP A 544 9.89 -2.71 -15.09
C TRP A 544 8.88 -3.79 -15.41
N ASP A 545 9.28 -5.07 -15.35
CA ASP A 545 8.35 -6.18 -15.54
C ASP A 545 7.45 -6.29 -14.31
N PRO A 546 6.14 -5.97 -14.40
CA PRO A 546 5.23 -6.14 -13.27
C PRO A 546 5.10 -7.62 -12.85
N LEU A 547 5.52 -8.56 -13.70
CA LEU A 547 5.56 -9.99 -13.40
C LEU A 547 6.76 -10.39 -12.54
N ALA A 548 7.86 -9.64 -12.57
CA ALA A 548 9.06 -9.95 -11.79
C ALA A 548 8.79 -9.87 -10.28
N ALA A 549 7.88 -9.00 -9.84
CA ALA A 549 7.46 -8.94 -8.44
C ALA A 549 6.98 -10.31 -7.93
N TRP A 550 6.29 -11.07 -8.78
CA TRP A 550 5.72 -12.38 -8.44
C TRP A 550 6.73 -13.52 -8.39
N ASP A 551 7.97 -13.31 -8.86
CA ASP A 551 9.06 -14.27 -8.62
C ASP A 551 9.43 -14.34 -7.13
N ALA A 552 9.12 -13.29 -6.34
CA ALA A 552 9.29 -13.32 -4.90
C ALA A 552 8.49 -14.41 -4.18
N VAL A 553 7.39 -14.88 -4.79
CA VAL A 553 6.62 -16.01 -4.26
C VAL A 553 7.32 -17.34 -4.49
N ARG A 554 8.14 -17.45 -5.55
CA ARG A 554 8.70 -18.72 -6.05
C ARG A 554 10.02 -19.09 -5.38
N ASP A 555 10.90 -18.13 -5.19
CA ASP A 555 12.33 -18.39 -4.95
C ASP A 555 12.75 -18.28 -3.48
N ALA A 556 11.83 -17.90 -2.57
CA ALA A 556 12.14 -17.59 -1.18
C ALA A 556 12.68 -18.79 -0.34
N ASP A 557 12.66 -20.01 -0.89
CA ASP A 557 13.20 -21.23 -0.26
C ASP A 557 14.41 -21.82 -1.00
N GLU A 558 14.57 -21.55 -2.30
CA GLU A 558 15.76 -22.00 -3.06
C GLU A 558 17.03 -21.22 -2.66
N GLU A 559 16.88 -20.01 -2.08
CA GLU A 559 18.00 -19.19 -1.59
C GLU A 559 18.36 -19.47 -0.13
N LYS A 560 17.46 -20.04 0.69
CA LYS A 560 17.75 -20.47 2.08
C LYS A 560 18.42 -21.85 2.16
N ALA A 561 18.28 -22.66 1.11
CA ALA A 561 18.90 -23.98 0.99
C ALA A 561 20.33 -23.92 0.39
N LYS A 562 20.80 -22.73 0.00
CA LYS A 562 22.16 -22.43 -0.44
C LYS A 562 22.85 -21.61 0.63
#